data_AF-A0A963TU05-F1
#
_entry.id   AF-A0A963TU05-F1
#
_cell.length_a   1.000
_cell.length_b   1.000
_cell.length_c   1.000
_cell.angle_alpha   90.00
_cell.angle_beta   90.00
_cell.angle_gamma   90.00
#
_symmetry.space_group_name_H-M   'P 1'
#
loop_
_entity.id
_entity.type
_entity.pdbx_description
1 polymer ?
#
loop_
_entity_poly.entity_id
_entity_poly.type
_entity_poly.pdbx_seq_one_letter_code
_entity_poly.pdbx_strand_id
1 'polypeptide(L)' 'MAEHNYNQHPNSVSLAAAALGCRCPRCGKGRLFKGFLTVAESCTVCGLSFAGHDTGDGPAFFIMMPLCILVAAAA' A
#
# COMPACT_ATOMS: atom_id res chain seq x y z
N MET A 1 -6.64 2.43 20.55
CA MET A 1 -6.59 2.04 19.13
C MET A 1 -7.61 2.92 18.43
N ALA A 2 -7.13 3.99 17.82
CA ALA A 2 -7.93 5.17 17.46
C ALA A 2 -8.94 4.86 16.34
N GLU A 3 -10.12 5.42 16.50
CA GLU A 3 -11.28 5.34 15.60
C GLU A 3 -10.99 6.03 14.26
N HIS A 4 -10.34 5.34 13.32
CA HIS A 4 -10.24 5.83 11.95
C HIS A 4 -11.59 5.69 11.24
N ASN A 5 -12.33 6.79 11.21
CA ASN A 5 -13.64 6.97 10.58
C ASN A 5 -13.54 6.75 9.04
N TYR A 6 -13.76 5.51 8.59
CA TYR A 6 -13.80 5.08 7.18
C TYR A 6 -15.06 5.54 6.42
N ASN A 7 -16.02 6.17 7.09
CA ASN A 7 -17.39 6.33 6.60
C ASN A 7 -17.62 7.52 5.63
N GLN A 8 -16.68 7.87 4.73
CA GLN A 8 -16.85 9.09 3.92
C GLN A 8 -16.29 9.13 2.47
N HIS A 9 -16.11 8.01 1.73
CA HIS A 9 -15.74 8.07 0.30
C HIS A 9 -16.89 7.73 -0.68
N PRO A 10 -17.60 8.75 -1.22
CA PRO A 10 -18.73 8.58 -2.13
C PRO A 10 -18.35 8.34 -3.61
N ASN A 11 -17.22 7.68 -3.91
CA ASN A 11 -16.77 7.53 -5.31
C ASN A 11 -16.44 6.07 -5.65
N SER A 12 -17.09 5.52 -6.68
CA SER A 12 -16.92 4.19 -7.25
C SER A 12 -15.59 4.00 -8.01
N VAL A 13 -14.46 4.32 -7.38
CA VAL A 13 -13.16 4.00 -7.95
C VAL A 13 -12.88 2.52 -7.76
N SER A 14 -12.48 1.83 -8.84
CA SER A 14 -12.15 0.41 -8.79
C SER A 14 -10.93 0.21 -7.88
N LEU A 15 -11.16 -0.33 -6.68
CA LEU A 15 -10.11 -0.62 -5.69
C LEU A 15 -8.98 -1.46 -6.29
N ALA A 16 -9.33 -2.46 -7.10
CA ALA A 16 -8.36 -3.31 -7.77
C ALA A 16 -7.48 -2.51 -8.77
N ALA A 17 -8.08 -1.64 -9.59
CA ALA A 17 -7.33 -0.85 -10.56
C ALA A 17 -6.47 0.22 -9.88
N ALA A 18 -6.96 0.82 -8.80
CA ALA A 18 -6.18 1.77 -8.00
C ALA A 18 -5.02 1.06 -7.29
N ALA A 19 -5.24 -0.15 -6.75
CA ALA A 19 -4.21 -0.95 -6.09
C ALA A 19 -3.13 -1.42 -7.08
N LEU A 20 -3.50 -2.04 -8.20
CA LEU A 20 -2.54 -2.49 -9.22
C LEU A 20 -1.81 -1.31 -9.88
N GLY A 21 -2.48 -0.17 -10.02
CA GLY A 21 -1.90 1.03 -10.61
C GLY A 21 -1.10 1.90 -9.65
N CYS A 22 -0.94 1.50 -8.38
CA CYS A 22 -0.29 2.30 -7.34
C CYS A 22 -0.85 3.73 -7.24
N ARG A 23 -2.18 3.85 -7.33
CA ARG A 23 -2.90 5.13 -7.35
C ARG A 23 -3.66 5.37 -6.05
N CYS A 24 -3.96 6.63 -5.79
CA CYS A 24 -4.72 7.05 -4.63
C CYS A 24 -6.09 6.33 -4.58
N PRO A 25 -6.45 5.68 -3.45
CA PRO A 25 -7.69 4.92 -3.29
C PRO A 25 -8.94 5.81 -3.27
N ARG A 26 -8.79 7.13 -3.10
CA ARG A 26 -9.91 8.08 -3.07
C ARG A 26 -10.18 8.72 -4.44
N CYS A 27 -9.13 9.06 -5.20
CA CYS A 27 -9.27 9.80 -6.46
C CYS A 27 -8.85 9.00 -7.71
N GLY A 28 -8.16 7.87 -7.57
CA GLY A 28 -7.71 7.03 -8.68
C GLY A 28 -6.71 7.67 -9.66
N LYS A 29 -6.22 8.88 -9.37
CA LYS A 29 -5.39 9.70 -10.26
C LYS A 29 -4.01 10.04 -9.69
N GLY A 30 -3.92 10.36 -8.41
CA GLY A 30 -2.63 10.68 -7.76
C GLY A 30 -1.79 9.42 -7.53
N ARG A 31 -0.47 9.54 -7.56
CA ARG A 31 0.45 8.44 -7.22
C ARG A 31 0.45 8.20 -5.72
N LEU A 32 0.40 6.92 -5.33
CA LEU A 32 0.48 6.51 -3.92
C LEU A 32 1.94 6.49 -3.42
N PHE A 33 2.87 6.09 -4.30
CA PHE A 33 4.29 5.99 -4.00
C PHE A 33 5.08 7.11 -4.69
N LYS A 34 6.06 7.67 -3.97
CA LYS A 34 7.02 8.65 -4.51
C LYS A 34 8.31 7.97 -5.01
N GLY A 35 8.55 6.74 -4.58
CA GLY A 35 9.70 5.92 -4.98
C GLY A 35 9.32 4.46 -5.18
N PHE A 36 10.28 3.56 -5.03
CA PHE A 36 10.07 2.12 -5.20
C PHE A 36 9.29 1.49 -4.02
N LEU A 37 9.59 1.91 -2.79
CA LEU A 37 8.96 1.44 -1.55
C LEU A 37 8.53 2.62 -0.64
N THR A 38 8.65 3.86 -1.11
CA THR A 38 8.36 5.04 -0.30
C THR A 38 6.94 5.52 -0.59
N VAL A 39 6.06 5.37 0.38
CA VAL A 39 4.71 5.95 0.36
C VAL A 39 4.82 7.47 0.40
N ALA A 40 4.10 8.17 -0.48
CA ALA A 40 4.05 9.63 -0.43
C ALA A 40 3.30 10.07 0.82
N GLU A 41 3.66 11.19 1.47
CA GLU A 41 2.92 11.66 2.67
C GLU A 41 1.48 12.06 2.39
N SER A 42 1.19 12.54 1.17
CA SER A 42 -0.15 12.96 0.76
C SER A 42 -0.36 12.82 -0.74
N CYS A 43 -1.63 12.72 -1.14
CA CYS A 43 -2.03 12.70 -2.54
C CYS A 43 -1.95 14.10 -3.15
N THR A 44 -1.18 14.25 -4.24
CA THR A 44 -1.04 15.53 -4.97
C THR A 44 -2.32 16.04 -5.63
N VAL A 45 -3.35 15.19 -5.80
CA VAL A 45 -4.59 15.54 -6.50
C VAL A 45 -5.74 15.83 -5.53
N CYS A 46 -5.89 15.03 -4.47
CA CYS A 46 -7.03 15.15 -3.55
C CYS A 46 -6.65 15.53 -2.12
N GLY A 47 -5.35 15.69 -1.84
CA GLY A 47 -4.86 16.07 -0.51
C GLY A 47 -5.04 15.00 0.57
N LEU A 48 -5.37 13.75 0.20
CA LEU A 48 -5.49 12.66 1.17
C LEU A 48 -4.12 12.39 1.80
N SER A 49 -4.02 12.56 3.13
CA SER A 49 -2.83 12.17 3.89
C SER A 49 -2.70 10.65 3.91
N PHE A 50 -1.52 10.15 3.55
CA PHE A 50 -1.14 8.74 3.67
C PHE A 50 -0.19 8.50 4.85
N ALA A 51 0.14 9.55 5.62
CA ALA A 51 1.00 9.46 6.79
C ALA A 51 0.40 8.48 7.82
N GLY A 52 1.10 7.36 8.06
CA GLY A 52 0.71 6.36 9.05
C GLY A 52 0.25 5.00 8.50
N HIS A 53 0.17 4.83 7.17
CA HIS A 53 -0.07 3.54 6.54
C HIS A 53 1.22 2.99 5.92
N ASP A 54 2.20 2.70 6.78
CA ASP A 54 3.35 1.89 6.38
C ASP A 54 2.85 0.44 6.31
N THR A 55 2.42 0.02 5.13
CA THR A 55 2.08 -1.38 4.88
C THR A 55 3.40 -2.14 4.97
N GLY A 56 3.70 -2.62 6.19
CA GLY A 56 4.91 -3.37 6.51
C GLY A 56 5.13 -4.50 5.50
N ASP A 57 6.39 -4.93 5.39
CA ASP A 57 6.99 -5.76 4.34
C ASP A 57 6.30 -7.12 4.06
N GLY A 58 5.01 -7.13 3.73
CA GLY A 58 4.23 -8.30 3.36
C GLY A 58 4.88 -9.06 2.20
N PRO A 59 5.36 -8.38 1.14
CA PRO A 59 6.12 -9.04 0.09
C PRO A 59 7.43 -9.67 0.56
N ALA A 60 8.14 -9.08 1.54
CA ALA A 60 9.43 -9.62 1.99
C ALA A 60 9.25 -10.94 2.75
N PHE A 61 8.19 -11.09 3.53
CA PHE A 61 7.87 -12.36 4.19
C PHE A 61 7.69 -13.51 3.18
N PHE A 62 6.97 -13.25 2.07
CA PHE A 62 6.76 -14.24 1.01
C PHE A 62 8.05 -14.66 0.30
N ILE A 63 9.06 -13.79 0.27
CA ILE A 63 10.36 -14.09 -0.34
C ILE A 63 11.27 -14.82 0.65
N MET A 64 11.33 -14.36 1.90
CA MET A 64 12.29 -14.86 2.89
C MET A 64 11.90 -16.23 3.48
N MET A 65 10.61 -16.51 3.64
CA MET A 65 10.14 -17.79 4.19
C MET A 65 10.58 -19.02 3.36
N PRO A 66 10.26 -19.14 2.06
CA PRO A 66 10.68 -20.30 1.27
C PRO A 66 12.20 -20.36 1.11
N LEU A 67 12.88 -19.22 1.02
CA LEU A 67 14.34 -19.15 0.95
C LEU A 67 14.99 -19.81 2.17
N CYS A 68 14.51 -19.51 3.38
CA CYS A 68 15.00 -20.13 4.61
C CYS A 68 14.76 -21.65 4.62
N ILE A 69 13.60 -22.12 4.17
CA ILE A 69 13.28 -23.56 4.11
C ILE A 69 14.23 -24.29 3.16
N LEU A 70 14.46 -23.73 1.97
CA LEU A 70 15.35 -24.33 0.98
C LEU A 70 16.80 -24.41 1.49
N VAL A 71 17.29 -23.36 2.14
CA VAL A 71 18.65 -23.33 2.69
C VAL A 71 18.79 -24.32 3.85
N ALA A 72 17.82 -24.40 4.76
CA ALA A 72 17.87 -25.33 5.89
C ALA A 72 17.72 -26.80 5.46
N ALA A 73 16.95 -27.09 4.41
CA ALA A 73 16.80 -28.45 3.89
C ALA A 73 18.01 -28.93 3.08
N ALA A 74 18.87 -28.02 2.61
CA ALA A 74 20.08 -28.32 1.86
C ALA A 74 21.34 -28.46 2.76
N ALA A 75 21.21 -28.17 4.06
CA ALA A 75 22.24 -28.32 5.07
C ALA A 75 22.09 -29.64 5.84
#